data_AF-A0A7W4A5U3-F1
#
_entry.id   AF-A0A7W4A5U3-F1
#
_cell.length_a   1.000
_cell.length_b   1.000
_cell.length_c   1.000
_cell.angle_alpha   90.00
_cell.angle_beta   90.00
_cell.angle_gamma   90.00
#
_symmetry.space_group_name_H-M   'P 1'
#
loop_
_entity.id
_entity.type
_entity.pdbx_description
1 polymer ?
#
loop_
_entity_poly.entity_id
_entity_poly.type
_entity_poly.pdbx_seq_one_letter_code
_entity_poly.pdbx_strand_id
1 'polypeptide(L)'
;QVVGNEVLLTAAGAALVNSGAALPEFTLTPNDGTINGETDSATPVVNTVNDAPEVTITNTNAFTEDDGSAVENAVVATFDTSD
;
A
#
# COMPACT_ATOMS: atom_id res chain seq x y z
N GLN A 1 4.70 -14.06 -13.29
CA GLN A 1 4.93 -14.45 -14.70
C GLN A 1 6.33 -14.04 -15.10
N VAL A 2 7.00 -14.80 -15.95
CA VAL A 2 8.33 -14.40 -16.46
C VAL A 2 8.15 -13.51 -17.69
N VAL A 3 8.78 -12.34 -17.71
CA VAL A 3 8.84 -11.43 -18.86
C VAL A 3 10.30 -11.03 -19.06
N GLY A 4 10.91 -11.51 -20.15
CA GLY A 4 12.35 -11.38 -20.33
C GLY A 4 13.09 -12.03 -19.16
N ASN A 5 13.83 -11.22 -18.39
CA ASN A 5 14.62 -11.66 -17.24
C ASN A 5 13.93 -11.38 -15.89
N GLU A 6 12.68 -10.91 -15.89
CA GLU A 6 11.98 -10.50 -14.68
C GLU A 6 10.81 -11.44 -14.35
N VAL A 7 10.58 -11.67 -13.06
CA VAL A 7 9.37 -12.32 -12.56
C VAL A 7 8.42 -11.24 -12.07
N LEU A 8 7.38 -10.97 -12.86
CA LEU A 8 6.40 -9.93 -12.58
C LEU A 8 5.17 -10.50 -11.87
N LEU A 9 4.60 -9.71 -10.95
CA LEU A 9 3.34 -10.04 -10.30
C LEU A 9 2.20 -10.05 -11.33
N THR A 10 1.30 -11.03 -11.24
CA THR A 10 0.09 -11.09 -12.09
C THR A 10 -1.10 -10.44 -11.39
N ALA A 11 -2.18 -10.16 -12.12
CA ALA A 11 -3.42 -9.65 -11.51
C ALA A 11 -3.98 -10.60 -10.42
N ALA A 12 -3.91 -11.91 -10.64
CA ALA A 12 -4.29 -12.91 -9.63
C ALA A 12 -3.35 -12.86 -8.41
N GLY A 13 -2.04 -12.71 -8.63
CA GLY A 13 -1.07 -12.54 -7.54
C GLY A 13 -1.33 -11.28 -6.72
N ALA A 14 -1.65 -10.16 -7.38
CA ALA A 14 -2.01 -8.92 -6.70
C ALA A 14 -3.31 -9.06 -5.87
N ALA A 15 -4.32 -9.75 -6.41
CA ALA A 15 -5.53 -10.06 -5.65
C ALA A 15 -5.24 -10.93 -4.41
N LEU A 16 -4.29 -11.86 -4.53
CA LEU A 16 -3.82 -12.69 -3.41
C LEU A 16 -3.19 -11.82 -2.30
N VAL A 17 -2.26 -10.93 -2.67
CA VAL A 17 -1.63 -9.99 -1.74
C VAL A 17 -2.66 -9.08 -1.07
N ASN A 18 -3.59 -8.51 -1.84
CA ASN A 18 -4.64 -7.64 -1.32
C ASN A 18 -5.64 -8.37 -0.39
N SER A 19 -5.71 -9.71 -0.47
CA SER A 19 -6.48 -10.53 0.46
C SER A 19 -5.73 -10.85 1.76
N GLY A 20 -4.47 -10.44 1.89
CA GLY A 20 -3.58 -10.75 3.02
C GLY A 20 -2.94 -12.14 2.95
N ALA A 21 -3.13 -12.88 1.85
CA ALA A 21 -2.53 -14.19 1.66
C ALA A 21 -1.09 -14.09 1.12
N ALA A 22 -0.24 -15.03 1.52
CA ALA A 22 1.13 -15.11 1.06
C ALA A 22 1.21 -15.51 -0.43
N LEU A 23 2.20 -14.97 -1.13
CA LEU A 23 2.50 -15.38 -2.49
C LEU A 23 3.12 -16.80 -2.51
N PRO A 24 2.74 -17.65 -3.48
CA PRO A 24 3.31 -18.98 -3.60
C PRO A 24 4.79 -18.92 -4.01
N GLU A 25 5.54 -19.95 -3.64
CA GLU A 25 6.86 -20.22 -4.20
C GLU A 25 6.79 -20.44 -5.71
N PHE A 26 7.85 -20.04 -6.42
CA PHE A 26 8.06 -20.43 -7.80
C PHE A 26 9.45 -21.04 -7.98
N THR A 27 9.59 -21.85 -9.02
CA THR A 27 10.85 -22.45 -9.44
C THR A 27 11.23 -21.99 -10.84
N LEU A 28 12.53 -21.87 -11.10
CA LEU A 28 13.08 -21.60 -12.41
C LEU A 28 14.15 -22.66 -12.73
N THR A 29 14.08 -23.21 -13.94
CA THR A 29 15.11 -24.09 -14.48
C THR A 29 15.71 -23.38 -15.69
N PRO A 30 16.98 -22.92 -15.63
CA PRO A 30 17.62 -22.29 -16.77
C PRO A 30 17.85 -23.33 -17.87
N ASN A 31 17.74 -22.91 -19.13
CA ASN A 31 17.98 -23.76 -20.29
C ASN A 31 18.72 -22.96 -21.35
N ASP A 32 19.78 -23.52 -21.92
CA ASP A 32 20.63 -22.89 -22.94
C ASP A 32 20.22 -23.24 -24.38
N GLY A 33 19.06 -23.87 -24.56
CA GLY A 33 18.57 -24.42 -25.81
C GLY A 33 18.90 -25.90 -26.02
N THR A 34 19.76 -26.49 -25.18
CA THR A 34 20.18 -27.89 -25.29
C THR A 34 19.95 -28.67 -24.00
N ILE A 35 20.38 -28.11 -22.86
CA ILE A 35 20.35 -28.80 -21.56
C ILE A 35 19.72 -27.90 -20.51
N ASN A 36 18.92 -28.51 -19.64
CA ASN A 36 18.43 -27.85 -18.43
C ASN A 36 19.56 -27.77 -17.39
N GLY A 37 19.80 -26.60 -16.84
CA GLY A 37 20.66 -26.41 -15.68
C GLY A 37 19.97 -26.80 -14.37
N GLU A 38 20.60 -26.44 -13.26
CA GLU A 38 20.06 -26.69 -11.93
C GLU A 38 18.80 -25.84 -11.67
N THR A 39 17.81 -26.43 -11.04
CA THR A 39 16.58 -25.72 -10.69
C THR A 39 16.79 -24.92 -9.41
N ASP A 40 16.32 -23.69 -9.41
CA ASP A 40 16.33 -22.84 -8.22
C ASP A 40 14.90 -22.42 -7.85
N SER A 41 14.67 -22.17 -6.56
CA SER A 41 13.36 -21.76 -6.04
C SER A 41 13.44 -20.45 -5.29
N ALA A 42 12.35 -19.69 -5.35
CA ALA A 42 12.21 -18.46 -4.60
C ALA A 42 10.79 -18.31 -4.09
N THR A 43 10.67 -18.03 -2.79
CA THR A 43 9.40 -17.68 -2.15
C THR A 43 9.35 -16.16 -1.96
N PRO A 44 8.46 -15.42 -2.64
CA PRO A 44 8.29 -14.00 -2.42
C PRO A 44 7.76 -13.72 -1.01
N VAL A 45 8.40 -12.78 -0.31
CA VAL A 45 7.94 -12.32 1.00
C VAL A 45 7.26 -10.96 0.84
N VAL A 46 6.04 -10.85 1.36
CA VAL A 46 5.32 -9.58 1.46
C VAL A 46 5.43 -9.10 2.89
N ASN A 47 6.06 -7.95 3.09
CA ASN A 47 6.11 -7.28 4.39
C ASN A 47 5.00 -6.24 4.43
N THR A 48 3.95 -6.51 5.20
CA THR A 48 2.90 -5.50 5.42
C THR A 48 3.41 -4.45 6.38
N VAL A 49 3.25 -3.19 6.01
CA VAL A 49 3.55 -2.05 6.88
C VAL A 49 2.23 -1.43 7.28
N ASN A 50 2.03 -1.23 8.58
CA ASN A 50 0.92 -0.45 9.09
C ASN A 50 1.41 0.99 9.19
N ASP A 51 0.83 1.88 8.41
CA ASP A 51 1.12 3.31 8.50
C ASP A 51 0.41 3.89 9.74
N ALA A 52 0.91 5.02 10.24
CA ALA A 52 0.25 5.71 11.36
C ALA A 52 -0.89 6.57 10.79
N PRO A 53 -2.06 6.64 11.47
CA PRO A 53 -3.13 7.50 11.01
C PRO A 53 -2.68 8.97 11.05
N GLU A 54 -3.07 9.73 10.04
CA GLU A 54 -2.79 11.16 9.93
C GLU A 54 -4.05 11.98 10.24
N VAL A 55 -3.86 13.11 10.94
CA VAL A 55 -4.91 14.13 11.16
C VAL A 55 -4.44 15.42 10.53
N THR A 56 -5.19 15.92 9.55
CA THR A 56 -4.90 17.20 8.89
C THR A 56 -5.98 18.20 9.24
N ILE A 57 -5.60 19.35 9.81
CA ILE A 57 -6.51 20.48 9.97
C ILE A 57 -6.74 21.10 8.59
N THR A 58 -7.94 20.96 8.05
CA THR A 58 -8.30 21.40 6.69
C THR A 58 -8.70 22.87 6.65
N ASN A 59 -9.23 23.39 7.76
CA ASN A 59 -9.54 24.80 7.91
C ASN A 59 -9.51 25.21 9.38
N THR A 60 -9.18 26.47 9.64
CA THR A 60 -9.34 27.10 10.95
C THR A 60 -10.07 28.42 10.79
N ASN A 61 -10.99 28.69 11.71
CA ASN A 61 -11.66 29.97 11.80
C ASN A 61 -11.01 30.79 12.90
N ALA A 62 -10.73 32.06 12.61
CA ALA A 62 -10.28 33.00 13.62
C ALA A 62 -11.51 33.63 14.29
N PHE A 63 -11.44 33.78 15.61
CA PHE A 63 -12.40 34.54 16.39
C PHE A 63 -11.66 35.60 17.20
N THR A 64 -12.26 36.79 17.28
CA THR A 64 -11.80 37.88 18.14
C THR A 64 -12.88 38.22 19.16
N GLU A 65 -12.51 38.99 20.18
CA GLU A 65 -13.49 39.54 21.13
C GLU A 65 -14.61 40.28 20.38
N ASP A 66 -15.84 40.11 20.85
CA ASP A 66 -17.07 40.65 20.25
C ASP A 66 -17.36 40.26 18.79
N ASP A 67 -16.66 39.24 18.27
CA ASP A 67 -17.00 38.68 16.96
C ASP A 67 -18.39 38.02 17.05
N GLY A 68 -19.36 38.62 16.36
CA GLY A 68 -20.74 38.11 16.32
C GLY A 68 -20.89 36.72 15.69
N SER A 69 -19.84 36.19 15.06
CA SER A 69 -19.78 34.80 14.58
C SER A 69 -19.34 33.79 15.65
N ALA A 70 -18.78 34.25 16.77
CA ALA A 70 -18.40 33.43 17.92
C ALA A 70 -19.63 33.04 18.76
N VAL A 71 -20.51 32.25 18.15
CA VAL A 71 -21.76 31.77 18.76
C VAL A 71 -21.65 30.30 19.17
N GLU A 72 -22.62 29.80 19.93
CA GLU A 72 -22.70 28.38 20.26
C GLU A 72 -22.70 27.52 18.97
N ASN A 73 -21.89 26.45 18.97
CA ASN A 73 -21.64 25.56 17.83
C ASN A 73 -20.86 26.17 16.65
N ALA A 74 -20.27 27.37 16.80
CA ALA A 74 -19.31 27.87 15.82
C ALA A 74 -18.13 26.89 15.67
N VAL A 75 -17.83 26.52 14.42
CA VAL A 75 -16.74 25.58 14.12
C VAL A 75 -15.41 26.34 14.19
N VAL A 76 -14.54 25.90 15.10
CA VAL A 76 -13.19 26.46 15.26
C VAL A 76 -12.22 25.93 14.21
N ALA A 77 -12.35 24.65 13.87
CA ALA A 77 -11.55 24.02 12.84
C ALA A 77 -12.30 22.82 12.25
N THR A 78 -11.99 22.49 11.00
CA THR A 78 -12.33 21.21 10.39
C THR A 78 -11.06 20.41 10.21
N PHE A 79 -11.16 19.10 10.32
CA PHE A 79 -10.04 18.19 10.09
C PHE A 79 -10.50 16.98 9.30
N ASP A 80 -9.56 16.42 8.54
CA ASP A 80 -9.69 15.13 7.89
C ASP A 80 -8.75 14.13 8.56
N THR A 81 -9.13 12.85 8.48
CA THR A 81 -8.31 11.73 8.96
C THR A 81 -8.11 10.71 7.85
N SER A 82 -6.91 10.17 7.74
CA SER A 82 -6.58 9.06 6.83
C SER A 82 -5.73 8.02 7.55
N ASP A 83 -5.84 6.77 7.11
CA ASP A 83 -5.03 5.62 7.52
C ASP A 83 -4.50 4.93 6.26
#